data_AF-A0A938BHJ6-F1
#
_entry.id   AF-A0A938BHJ6-F1
#
_cell.length_a   1.000
_cell.length_b   1.000
_cell.length_c   1.000
_cell.angle_alpha   90.00
_cell.angle_beta   90.00
_cell.angle_gamma   90.00
#
_symmetry.space_group_name_H-M   'P 1'
#
loop_
_entity.id
_entity.type
_entity.pdbx_description
1 polymer ?
#
loop_
_entity_poly.entity_id
_entity_poly.type
_entity_poly.pdbx_seq_one_letter_code
_entity_poly.pdbx_strand_id
1 'polypeptide(L)'
;MPFSIHAARIPFSVAAFAMLVVLMMPDATLAAVNTSATRDYNAGIEELVRESFKDIPVMIEIARCESEFIQFHKNGRALHGGTGTMIGLFQISEILHRKTAEKFDWEIDTPEGNMAYARYLYEKNGTAPWLASKHCWNTPVSAARYKAATQAWKEQQALAATAAISTADVLDTLTLADIHTQLTAILEKIVTLQSKQTVAIKTI
;
A
#
# COMPACT_ATOMS: atom_id res chain seq x y z
N MET A 1 -50.21 22.40 -0.50
CA MET A 1 -49.46 23.46 0.21
C MET A 1 -48.05 23.47 -0.35
N PRO A 2 -47.68 24.43 -1.21
CA PRO A 2 -46.34 24.49 -1.80
C PRO A 2 -45.40 25.31 -0.91
N PHE A 3 -44.18 24.79 -0.71
CA PHE A 3 -43.10 25.46 -0.01
C PHE A 3 -42.51 26.57 -0.89
N SER A 4 -42.64 27.82 -0.45
CA SER A 4 -41.96 28.99 -1.01
C SER A 4 -40.48 28.97 -0.65
N ILE A 5 -39.61 28.87 -1.66
CA ILE A 5 -38.17 29.11 -1.50
C ILE A 5 -37.88 30.52 -2.04
N HIS A 6 -37.49 31.43 -1.14
CA HIS A 6 -37.00 32.75 -1.49
C HIS A 6 -35.58 32.64 -2.05
N ALA A 7 -35.40 32.95 -3.33
CA ALA A 7 -34.10 33.12 -3.95
C ALA A 7 -33.42 34.38 -3.40
N ALA A 8 -32.35 34.19 -2.63
CA ALA A 8 -31.48 35.27 -2.19
C ALA A 8 -30.68 35.80 -3.39
N ARG A 9 -30.79 37.12 -3.60
CA ARG A 9 -30.06 37.89 -4.61
C ARG A 9 -28.59 37.99 -4.21
N ILE A 10 -27.70 37.40 -5.00
CA ILE A 10 -26.26 37.63 -4.91
C ILE A 10 -25.95 38.94 -5.67
N PRO A 11 -25.39 39.97 -5.02
CA PRO A 11 -25.01 41.20 -5.73
C PRO A 11 -23.82 40.95 -6.65
N PHE A 12 -24.03 41.29 -7.92
CA PHE A 12 -23.02 41.58 -8.92
C PHE A 12 -21.96 42.54 -8.36
N SER A 13 -20.75 42.06 -8.05
CA SER A 13 -19.52 42.86 -8.14
C SER A 13 -18.30 41.98 -7.87
N VAL A 14 -17.79 41.27 -8.89
CA VAL A 14 -16.37 41.22 -9.30
C VAL A 14 -16.31 40.59 -10.71
N ALA A 15 -17.08 41.14 -11.66
CA ALA A 15 -16.89 40.86 -13.07
C ALA A 15 -15.77 41.77 -13.60
N ALA A 16 -14.51 41.48 -13.27
CA ALA A 16 -13.35 42.21 -13.83
C ALA A 16 -12.01 41.49 -13.73
N PHE A 17 -11.96 40.16 -13.57
CA PHE A 17 -10.69 39.42 -13.53
C PHE A 17 -10.72 38.04 -14.20
N ALA A 18 -11.53 37.89 -15.26
CA ALA A 18 -11.66 36.60 -15.96
C ALA A 18 -11.56 36.74 -17.50
N MET A 19 -10.80 37.71 -18.01
CA MET A 19 -10.71 37.92 -19.47
C MET A 19 -9.34 38.43 -19.96
N LEU A 20 -8.22 37.91 -19.41
CA LEU A 20 -6.89 38.12 -20.01
C LEU A 20 -5.83 37.06 -19.61
N VAL A 21 -6.20 35.78 -19.56
CA VAL A 21 -5.22 34.67 -19.50
C VAL A 21 -5.70 33.51 -20.39
N VAL A 22 -6.01 33.80 -21.66
CA VAL A 22 -6.40 32.78 -22.66
C VAL A 22 -5.57 32.87 -23.95
N LEU A 23 -4.51 33.71 -24.00
CA LEU A 23 -3.66 33.89 -25.20
C LEU A 23 -2.20 33.49 -25.02
N MET A 24 -1.85 32.76 -23.95
CA MET A 24 -0.49 32.21 -23.74
C MET A 24 -0.52 30.73 -23.36
N MET A 25 -1.46 29.96 -23.92
CA MET A 25 -1.30 28.52 -23.97
C MET A 25 -0.51 28.22 -25.25
N PRO A 26 0.76 27.75 -25.18
CA PRO A 26 1.38 27.20 -26.37
C PRO A 26 0.47 26.07 -26.86
N ASP A 27 0.19 26.05 -28.17
CA ASP A 27 -0.46 24.93 -28.83
C ASP A 27 0.20 23.65 -28.33
N ALA A 28 -0.50 22.95 -27.44
CA ALA A 28 -0.14 21.60 -27.08
C ALA A 28 -0.45 20.78 -28.32
N THR A 29 0.51 20.74 -29.24
CA THR A 29 0.53 19.77 -30.32
C THR A 29 0.39 18.41 -29.64
N LEU A 30 -0.82 17.85 -29.70
CA LEU A 30 -1.06 16.45 -29.40
C LEU A 30 -0.32 15.67 -30.48
N ALA A 31 0.98 15.46 -30.28
CA ALA A 31 1.65 14.34 -30.88
C ALA A 31 0.87 13.12 -30.41
N ALA A 32 0.02 12.59 -31.27
CA ALA A 32 -0.53 11.26 -31.11
C ALA A 32 0.67 10.32 -31.11
N VAL A 33 1.26 10.10 -29.94
CA VAL A 33 2.22 9.03 -29.74
C VAL A 33 1.42 7.78 -29.99
N ASN A 34 1.57 7.24 -31.19
CA ASN A 34 0.99 5.97 -31.58
C ASN A 34 1.81 4.89 -30.88
N THR A 35 1.66 4.81 -29.56
CA THR A 35 2.32 3.83 -28.72
C THR A 35 1.60 2.50 -28.91
N SER A 36 1.78 1.89 -30.08
CA SER A 36 1.72 0.44 -30.19
C SER A 36 3.01 -0.17 -29.59
N ALA A 37 3.39 0.29 -28.39
CA ALA A 37 4.24 -0.51 -27.54
C ALA A 37 3.31 -1.59 -27.00
N THR A 38 3.68 -2.85 -27.22
CA THR A 38 2.97 -3.99 -26.66
C THR A 38 2.82 -3.78 -25.15
N ARG A 39 1.59 -3.53 -24.69
CA ARG A 39 1.29 -3.36 -23.27
C ARG A 39 1.69 -4.64 -22.55
N ASP A 40 2.67 -4.55 -21.65
CA ASP A 40 2.94 -5.63 -20.73
C ASP A 40 1.89 -5.59 -19.62
N TYR A 41 0.93 -6.52 -19.70
CA TYR A 41 -0.14 -6.64 -18.73
C TYR A 41 0.33 -7.15 -17.37
N ASN A 42 1.53 -7.73 -17.28
CA ASN A 42 2.08 -8.27 -16.04
C ASN A 42 3.17 -7.38 -15.43
N ALA A 43 3.41 -6.19 -15.99
CA ALA A 43 4.34 -5.22 -15.43
C ALA A 43 3.96 -4.89 -13.97
N GLY A 44 4.90 -5.15 -13.04
CA GLY A 44 4.73 -4.87 -11.61
C GLY A 44 4.00 -5.95 -10.81
N ILE A 45 3.52 -7.04 -11.44
CA ILE A 45 2.76 -8.09 -10.72
C ILE A 45 3.63 -8.84 -9.70
N GLU A 46 4.88 -9.16 -10.03
CA GLU A 46 5.78 -9.81 -9.06
C GLU A 46 5.97 -8.95 -7.80
N GLU A 47 6.20 -7.65 -7.96
CA GLU A 47 6.36 -6.73 -6.83
C GLU A 47 5.07 -6.65 -6.01
N LEU A 48 3.91 -6.56 -6.68
CA LEU A 48 2.61 -6.55 -6.03
C LEU A 48 2.38 -7.82 -5.19
N VAL A 49 2.76 -9.00 -5.70
CA VAL A 49 2.67 -10.27 -4.97
C VAL A 49 3.61 -10.27 -3.77
N ARG A 50 4.86 -9.81 -3.95
CA ARG A 50 5.86 -9.76 -2.88
C ARG A 50 5.42 -8.87 -1.73
N GLU A 51 4.86 -7.71 -2.03
CA GLU A 51 4.31 -6.79 -1.04
C GLU A 51 3.07 -7.38 -0.35
N SER A 52 2.14 -7.94 -1.12
CA SER A 52 0.87 -8.50 -0.62
C SER A 52 1.04 -9.72 0.28
N PHE A 53 2.15 -10.45 0.14
CA PHE A 53 2.45 -11.68 0.90
C PHE A 53 3.77 -11.62 1.67
N LYS A 54 4.27 -10.41 1.98
CA LYS A 54 5.52 -10.24 2.76
C LYS A 54 5.49 -10.92 4.13
N ASP A 55 4.30 -11.07 4.71
CA ASP A 55 4.01 -11.77 5.96
C ASP A 55 3.93 -13.30 5.80
N ILE A 56 3.68 -13.78 4.59
CA ILE A 56 3.55 -15.21 4.23
C ILE A 56 4.46 -15.53 3.04
N PRO A 57 5.80 -15.56 3.21
CA PRO A 57 6.76 -15.71 2.11
C PRO A 57 6.58 -16.99 1.28
N VAL A 58 5.99 -18.04 1.87
CA VAL A 58 5.68 -19.27 1.12
C VAL A 58 4.65 -19.03 0.01
N MET A 59 3.72 -18.08 0.18
CA MET A 59 2.73 -17.74 -0.84
C MET A 59 3.34 -17.02 -2.05
N ILE A 60 4.39 -16.22 -1.84
CA ILE A 60 5.16 -15.61 -2.94
C ILE A 60 5.73 -16.70 -3.85
N GLU A 61 6.21 -17.78 -3.24
CA GLU A 61 6.87 -18.87 -3.98
C GLU A 61 5.89 -19.85 -4.58
N ILE A 62 4.72 -20.02 -3.96
CA ILE A 62 3.59 -20.69 -4.60
C ILE A 62 3.21 -19.91 -5.87
N ALA A 63 3.00 -18.59 -5.80
CA ALA A 63 2.68 -17.79 -7.00
C ALA A 63 3.74 -17.93 -8.10
N ARG A 64 5.03 -17.92 -7.73
CA ARG A 64 6.13 -18.17 -8.68
C ARG A 64 6.02 -19.55 -9.33
N CYS A 65 5.74 -20.59 -8.54
CA CYS A 65 5.66 -21.97 -9.04
C CYS A 65 4.40 -22.23 -9.86
N GLU A 66 3.29 -21.58 -9.54
CA GLU A 66 2.01 -21.77 -10.23
C GLU A 66 1.94 -21.03 -11.56
N SER A 67 2.55 -19.84 -11.66
CA SER A 67 2.36 -18.97 -12.83
C SER A 67 3.57 -18.15 -13.25
N GLU A 68 4.70 -18.22 -12.53
CA GLU A 68 5.84 -17.31 -12.71
C GLU A 68 5.44 -15.82 -12.61
N PHE A 69 4.50 -15.52 -11.70
CA PHE A 69 3.92 -14.18 -11.50
C PHE A 69 3.14 -13.64 -12.71
N ILE A 70 2.58 -14.53 -13.53
CA ILE A 70 1.75 -14.16 -14.68
C ILE A 70 0.27 -14.23 -14.30
N GLN A 71 -0.41 -13.09 -14.32
CA GLN A 71 -1.88 -13.02 -14.21
C GLN A 71 -2.56 -13.01 -15.57
N PHE A 72 -1.94 -12.43 -16.59
CA PHE A 72 -2.57 -12.17 -17.88
C PHE A 72 -1.78 -12.72 -19.07
N HIS A 73 -2.49 -13.16 -20.11
CA HIS A 73 -1.92 -13.37 -21.43
C HIS A 73 -1.54 -12.04 -22.09
N LYS A 74 -0.77 -12.10 -23.19
CA LYS A 74 -0.37 -10.93 -24.00
C LYS A 74 -1.54 -10.11 -24.55
N ASN A 75 -2.77 -10.64 -24.53
CA ASN A 75 -3.98 -9.95 -24.96
C ASN A 75 -4.78 -9.34 -23.79
N GLY A 76 -4.26 -9.41 -22.56
CA GLY A 76 -4.90 -8.88 -21.36
C GLY A 76 -5.98 -9.76 -20.75
N ARG A 77 -6.27 -10.95 -21.32
CA ARG A 77 -7.18 -11.92 -20.69
C ARG A 77 -6.47 -12.64 -19.55
N ALA A 78 -7.19 -12.97 -18.49
CA ALA A 78 -6.65 -13.75 -17.38
C ALA A 78 -6.03 -15.07 -17.87
N LEU A 79 -4.90 -15.43 -17.28
CA LEU A 79 -4.18 -16.66 -17.55
C LEU A 79 -5.05 -17.85 -17.11
N HIS A 80 -5.31 -18.77 -18.03
CA HIS A 80 -5.96 -20.04 -17.72
C HIS A 80 -5.00 -21.18 -18.02
N GLY A 81 -4.49 -21.84 -16.98
CA GLY A 81 -3.59 -22.98 -17.10
C GLY A 81 -4.31 -24.33 -16.94
N GLY A 82 -3.52 -25.40 -16.92
CA GLY A 82 -4.02 -26.78 -16.89
C GLY A 82 -4.92 -27.09 -18.10
N THR A 83 -6.12 -27.60 -17.83
CA THR A 83 -7.17 -27.86 -18.83
C THR A 83 -8.02 -26.61 -19.15
N GLY A 84 -7.53 -25.42 -18.81
CA GLY A 84 -8.23 -24.15 -19.02
C GLY A 84 -9.15 -23.72 -17.87
N THR A 85 -9.00 -24.31 -16.68
CA THR A 85 -9.86 -24.04 -15.50
C THR A 85 -9.09 -23.46 -14.32
N MET A 86 -7.77 -23.28 -14.44
CA MET A 86 -6.90 -22.83 -13.36
C MET A 86 -6.50 -21.37 -13.61
N ILE A 87 -6.95 -20.45 -12.78
CA ILE A 87 -6.90 -19.01 -13.07
C ILE A 87 -5.72 -18.34 -12.38
N GLY A 88 -4.96 -17.59 -13.18
CA GLY A 88 -4.10 -16.51 -12.72
C GLY A 88 -2.92 -16.93 -11.85
N LEU A 89 -2.51 -16.01 -10.98
CA LEU A 89 -1.28 -16.06 -10.18
C LEU A 89 -1.13 -17.35 -9.36
N PHE A 90 -2.21 -17.78 -8.74
CA PHE A 90 -2.25 -18.95 -7.85
C PHE A 90 -2.91 -20.17 -8.49
N GLN A 91 -3.17 -20.13 -9.80
CA GLN A 91 -3.81 -21.21 -10.56
C GLN A 91 -5.07 -21.73 -9.84
N ILE A 92 -5.95 -20.82 -9.41
CA ILE A 92 -7.15 -21.17 -8.63
C ILE A 92 -8.16 -21.87 -9.54
N SER A 93 -8.65 -23.05 -9.11
CA SER A 93 -9.69 -23.77 -9.86
C SER A 93 -10.99 -22.99 -9.92
N GLU A 94 -11.32 -22.49 -11.11
CA GLU A 94 -12.52 -21.71 -11.38
C GLU A 94 -13.79 -22.43 -10.91
N ILE A 95 -13.94 -23.70 -11.29
CA ILE A 95 -15.14 -24.50 -11.06
C ILE A 95 -15.43 -24.66 -9.56
N LEU A 96 -14.38 -24.81 -8.76
CA LEU A 96 -14.50 -25.06 -7.32
C LEU A 96 -14.65 -23.74 -6.53
N HIS A 97 -14.02 -22.68 -7.01
CA HIS A 97 -13.75 -21.52 -6.15
C HIS A 97 -14.45 -20.24 -6.57
N ARG A 98 -14.82 -20.04 -7.84
CA ARG A 98 -15.41 -18.79 -8.35
C ARG A 98 -16.64 -18.37 -7.54
N LYS A 99 -17.62 -19.26 -7.37
CA LYS A 99 -18.84 -18.98 -6.60
C LYS A 99 -18.60 -18.63 -5.13
N THR A 100 -17.47 -19.04 -4.56
CA THR A 100 -17.11 -18.69 -3.18
C THR A 100 -16.43 -17.34 -3.15
N ALA A 101 -15.53 -17.05 -4.10
CA ALA A 101 -14.89 -15.75 -4.24
C ALA A 101 -15.90 -14.61 -4.47
N GLU A 102 -16.90 -14.87 -5.32
CA GLU A 102 -17.99 -13.92 -5.61
C GLU A 102 -18.81 -13.53 -4.37
N LYS A 103 -18.88 -14.38 -3.34
CA LYS A 103 -19.57 -14.04 -2.08
C LYS A 103 -18.82 -13.00 -1.25
N PHE A 104 -17.54 -12.80 -1.54
CA PHE A 104 -16.69 -11.79 -0.91
C PHE A 104 -16.39 -10.63 -1.88
N ASP A 105 -17.13 -10.54 -2.99
CA ASP A 105 -16.90 -9.56 -4.06
C ASP A 105 -15.47 -9.61 -4.64
N TRP A 106 -14.86 -10.80 -4.68
CA TRP A 106 -13.52 -11.00 -5.25
C TRP A 106 -13.59 -11.60 -6.66
N GLU A 107 -13.07 -10.88 -7.63
CA GLU A 107 -12.93 -11.33 -9.02
C GLU A 107 -11.58 -12.04 -9.23
N ILE A 108 -11.57 -13.38 -9.23
CA ILE A 108 -10.33 -14.18 -9.34
C ILE A 108 -9.58 -14.03 -10.67
N ASP A 109 -10.19 -13.41 -11.67
CA ASP A 109 -9.58 -13.06 -12.96
C ASP A 109 -8.70 -11.79 -12.87
N THR A 110 -8.79 -11.05 -11.76
CA THR A 110 -7.95 -9.87 -11.46
C THR A 110 -6.79 -10.24 -10.52
N PRO A 111 -5.65 -9.53 -10.54
CA PRO A 111 -4.58 -9.76 -9.58
C PRO A 111 -5.07 -9.66 -8.13
N GLU A 112 -5.84 -8.63 -7.81
CA GLU A 112 -6.33 -8.34 -6.47
C GLU A 112 -7.26 -9.43 -5.96
N GLY A 113 -8.25 -9.83 -6.76
CA GLY A 113 -9.17 -10.90 -6.39
C GLY A 113 -8.51 -12.28 -6.35
N ASN A 114 -7.56 -12.56 -7.24
CA ASN A 114 -6.79 -13.81 -7.22
C ASN A 114 -5.96 -13.93 -5.93
N MET A 115 -5.22 -12.87 -5.56
CA MET A 115 -4.42 -12.82 -4.33
C MET A 115 -5.30 -12.85 -3.07
N ALA A 116 -6.40 -12.10 -3.04
CA ALA A 116 -7.31 -12.08 -1.89
C ALA A 116 -7.90 -13.47 -1.63
N TYR A 117 -8.36 -14.16 -2.69
CA TYR A 117 -8.88 -15.50 -2.56
C TYR A 117 -7.79 -16.52 -2.22
N ALA A 118 -6.58 -16.40 -2.77
CA ALA A 118 -5.45 -17.25 -2.41
C ALA A 118 -5.07 -17.12 -0.93
N ARG A 119 -5.07 -15.89 -0.38
CA ARG A 119 -4.88 -15.65 1.05
C ARG A 119 -5.97 -16.33 1.87
N TYR A 120 -7.24 -16.17 1.49
CA TYR A 120 -8.36 -16.85 2.15
C TYR A 120 -8.18 -18.38 2.17
N LEU A 121 -7.79 -18.98 1.04
CA LEU A 121 -7.51 -20.42 0.95
C LEU A 121 -6.36 -20.83 1.88
N TYR A 122 -5.30 -20.04 1.93
CA TYR A 122 -4.15 -20.30 2.79
C TYR A 122 -4.52 -20.20 4.27
N GLU A 123 -5.28 -19.21 4.68
CA GLU A 123 -5.73 -19.05 6.07
C GLU A 123 -6.61 -20.23 6.51
N LYS A 124 -7.40 -20.80 5.60
CA LYS A 124 -8.26 -21.95 5.89
C LYS A 124 -7.50 -23.28 5.89
N ASN A 125 -6.59 -23.48 4.93
CA ASN A 125 -6.07 -24.80 4.59
C ASN A 125 -4.53 -24.88 4.60
N GLY A 126 -3.84 -23.80 4.95
CA GLY A 126 -2.41 -23.66 4.73
C GLY A 126 -2.06 -23.85 3.25
N THR A 127 -0.96 -24.56 2.99
CA THR A 127 -0.49 -24.81 1.62
C THR A 127 -1.15 -26.01 0.93
N ALA A 128 -2.14 -26.65 1.56
CA ALA A 128 -2.77 -27.87 1.03
C ALA A 128 -3.34 -27.74 -0.40
N PRO A 129 -3.94 -26.60 -0.81
CA PRO A 129 -4.46 -26.44 -2.18
C PRO A 129 -3.38 -26.54 -3.28
N TRP A 130 -2.11 -26.28 -2.95
CA TRP A 130 -1.00 -26.22 -3.91
C TRP A 130 -0.01 -27.39 -3.76
N LEU A 131 -0.45 -28.52 -3.20
CA LEU A 131 0.41 -29.69 -3.03
C LEU A 131 0.92 -30.28 -4.34
N ALA A 132 0.20 -30.09 -5.45
CA ALA A 132 0.63 -30.55 -6.78
C ALA A 132 1.97 -29.90 -7.21
N SER A 133 2.20 -28.64 -6.86
CA SER A 133 3.43 -27.89 -7.14
C SER A 133 4.45 -27.93 -6.00
N LYS A 134 4.22 -28.72 -4.94
CA LYS A 134 5.07 -28.76 -3.72
C LYS A 134 6.55 -28.96 -4.01
N HIS A 135 6.87 -29.75 -5.02
CA HIS A 135 8.25 -30.00 -5.43
C HIS A 135 9.01 -28.73 -5.87
N CYS A 136 8.29 -27.68 -6.31
CA CYS A 136 8.86 -26.41 -6.72
C CYS A 136 9.05 -25.42 -5.55
N TRP A 137 8.08 -25.30 -4.64
CA TRP A 137 8.13 -24.28 -3.57
C TRP A 137 8.61 -24.80 -2.21
N ASN A 138 8.61 -26.12 -1.96
CA ASN A 138 8.96 -26.72 -0.66
C ASN A 138 10.26 -27.54 -0.71
N THR A 139 11.35 -26.89 -1.12
CA THR A 139 12.70 -27.45 -0.98
C THR A 139 13.23 -27.20 0.45
N PRO A 140 14.22 -27.97 0.94
CA PRO A 140 14.84 -27.69 2.24
C PRO A 140 15.36 -26.25 2.36
N VAL A 141 15.96 -25.73 1.28
CA VAL A 141 16.49 -24.36 1.22
C VAL A 141 15.36 -23.34 1.34
N SER A 142 14.30 -23.53 0.58
CA SER A 142 13.20 -22.58 0.51
C SER A 142 12.34 -22.58 1.78
N ALA A 143 12.08 -23.76 2.36
CA ALA A 143 11.38 -23.90 3.64
C ALA A 143 12.12 -23.19 4.80
N ALA A 144 13.45 -23.34 4.88
CA ALA A 144 14.26 -22.64 5.87
C ALA A 144 14.18 -21.11 5.68
N ARG A 145 14.26 -20.64 4.43
CA ARG A 145 14.15 -19.22 4.09
C ARG A 145 12.81 -18.62 4.52
N TYR A 146 11.69 -19.29 4.26
CA TYR A 146 10.37 -18.78 4.63
C TYR A 146 10.19 -18.68 6.13
N LYS A 147 10.64 -19.71 6.86
CA LYS A 147 10.56 -19.72 8.33
C LYS A 147 11.32 -18.54 8.93
N ALA A 148 12.53 -18.27 8.44
CA ALA A 148 13.33 -17.13 8.87
C ALA A 148 12.66 -15.79 8.53
N ALA A 149 12.15 -15.63 7.31
CA ALA A 149 11.49 -14.40 6.87
C ALA A 149 10.18 -14.13 7.65
N THR A 150 9.36 -15.15 7.89
CA THR A 150 8.15 -15.02 8.73
C THR A 150 8.50 -14.66 10.17
N GLN A 151 9.57 -15.23 10.72
CA GLN A 151 10.04 -14.88 12.07
C GLN A 151 10.48 -13.41 12.14
N ALA A 152 11.28 -12.96 11.17
CA ALA A 152 11.73 -11.57 11.09
C ALA A 152 10.56 -10.58 10.95
N TRP A 153 9.54 -10.92 10.13
CA TRP A 153 8.35 -10.08 9.99
C TRP A 153 7.57 -9.97 11.31
N LYS A 154 7.40 -11.09 12.04
CA LYS A 154 6.76 -11.08 13.37
C LYS A 154 7.53 -10.25 14.39
N GLU A 155 8.85 -10.35 14.39
CA GLU A 155 9.72 -9.55 15.27
C GLU A 155 9.60 -8.05 14.94
N GLN A 156 9.60 -7.69 13.65
CA GLN A 156 9.41 -6.30 13.23
C GLN A 156 8.04 -5.77 13.65
N GLN A 157 6.98 -6.57 13.52
CA GLN A 157 5.65 -6.19 14.00
C GLN A 157 5.57 -6.06 15.51
N ALA A 158 6.22 -6.96 16.27
CA ALA A 158 6.29 -6.86 17.72
C ALA A 158 7.01 -5.57 18.16
N LEU A 159 8.12 -5.24 17.50
CA LEU A 159 8.84 -3.98 17.73
C LEU A 159 7.97 -2.76 17.38
N ALA A 160 7.26 -2.79 16.25
CA ALA A 160 6.36 -1.71 15.85
C ALA A 160 5.18 -1.54 16.84
N ALA A 161 4.61 -2.63 17.34
CA ALA A 161 3.56 -2.59 18.35
C ALA A 161 4.08 -1.99 19.67
N THR A 162 5.29 -2.36 20.11
CA THR A 162 5.89 -1.74 21.32
C THR A 162 6.21 -0.27 21.13
N ALA A 163 6.63 0.15 19.94
CA ALA A 163 6.88 1.56 19.63
C ALA A 163 5.58 2.37 19.64
N ALA A 164 4.49 1.83 19.10
CA ALA A 164 3.18 2.47 19.11
C ALA A 164 2.58 2.59 20.52
N ILE A 165 2.81 1.61 21.40
CA ILE A 165 2.45 1.71 22.82
C ILE A 165 3.29 2.79 23.50
N SER A 166 4.61 2.81 23.26
CA SER A 166 5.48 3.83 23.84
C SER A 166 5.12 5.25 23.40
N THR A 167 4.65 5.49 22.18
CA THR A 167 4.23 6.84 21.75
C THR A 167 2.90 7.24 22.37
N ALA A 168 1.96 6.31 22.55
CA ALA A 168 0.72 6.56 23.27
C ALA A 168 0.97 6.83 24.76
N ASP A 169 1.82 6.03 25.41
CA ASP A 169 2.22 6.22 26.81
C ASP A 169 2.99 7.53 27.01
N VAL A 170 3.88 7.92 26.08
CA VAL A 170 4.57 9.21 26.14
C VAL A 170 3.59 10.39 25.95
N LEU A 171 2.54 10.23 25.14
CA LEU A 171 1.51 11.25 25.00
C LEU A 171 0.64 11.40 26.26
N ASP A 172 0.33 10.28 26.94
CA ASP A 172 -0.47 10.27 28.17
C ASP A 172 0.35 10.64 29.42
N THR A 173 1.67 10.47 29.39
CA THR A 173 2.57 10.82 30.51
C THR A 173 3.20 12.21 30.41
N LEU A 174 3.15 12.87 29.25
CA LEU A 174 3.48 14.30 29.16
C LEU A 174 2.33 15.12 29.71
N THR A 175 2.32 15.26 31.04
CA THR A 175 1.41 16.20 31.68
C THR A 175 1.81 17.63 31.33
N LEU A 176 0.86 18.56 31.39
CA LEU A 176 1.14 20.00 31.23
C LEU A 176 2.27 20.48 32.17
N ALA A 177 2.45 19.82 33.32
CA ALA A 177 3.50 20.11 34.27
C ALA A 177 4.90 19.70 33.78
N ASP A 178 5.02 18.60 33.04
CA ASP A 178 6.28 18.15 32.47
C ASP A 178 6.71 19.06 31.31
N ILE A 179 5.75 19.46 30.47
CA ILE A 179 5.98 20.46 29.42
C ILE A 179 6.44 21.78 30.03
N HIS A 180 5.77 22.24 31.08
CA HIS A 180 6.15 23.47 31.78
C HIS A 180 7.56 23.36 32.37
N THR A 181 7.89 22.26 33.04
CA THR A 181 9.21 22.04 33.65
C THR A 181 10.33 22.06 32.61
N GLN A 182 10.13 21.39 31.47
CA GLN A 182 11.10 21.41 30.39
C GLN A 182 11.24 22.79 29.75
N LEU A 183 10.13 23.52 29.57
CA LEU A 183 10.16 24.88 29.03
C LEU A 183 10.96 25.83 29.94
N THR A 184 10.76 25.74 31.25
CA THR A 184 11.46 26.55 32.25
C THR A 184 12.96 26.25 32.25
N ALA A 185 13.36 24.98 32.20
CA ALA A 185 14.77 24.60 32.15
C ALA A 185 15.47 25.09 30.87
N ILE A 186 14.77 25.13 29.74
CA ILE A 186 15.28 25.68 28.48
C ILE A 186 15.42 27.20 28.59
N LEU A 187 14.42 27.89 29.14
CA LEU A 187 14.45 29.34 29.35
C LEU A 187 15.62 29.76 30.24
N GLU A 188 15.87 29.06 31.35
CA GLU A 188 17.01 29.34 32.23
C GLU A 188 18.36 29.19 31.52
N LYS A 189 18.51 28.17 30.67
CA LYS A 189 19.72 27.98 29.86
C LYS A 189 19.91 29.12 28.87
N ILE A 190 18.85 29.57 28.19
CA ILE A 190 18.90 30.69 27.24
C ILE A 190 19.31 31.98 27.96
N VAL A 191 18.68 32.30 29.09
CA VAL A 191 19.01 33.49 29.90
C VAL A 191 20.48 33.46 30.34
N THR A 192 20.97 32.29 30.77
CA THR A 192 22.38 32.11 31.16
C THR A 192 23.34 32.27 29.99
N LEU A 193 22.97 31.83 28.78
CA LEU A 193 23.80 32.00 27.59
C LEU A 193 23.85 33.47 27.14
N GLN A 194 22.72 34.18 27.19
CA GLN A 194 22.65 35.60 26.86
C GLN A 194 23.44 36.47 27.84
N SER A 195 23.40 36.16 29.14
CA SER A 195 24.20 36.89 30.14
C SER A 195 25.70 36.69 29.92
N LYS A 196 26.15 35.46 29.60
CA LYS A 196 27.55 35.16 29.25
C LYS A 196 28.03 35.90 28.01
N GLN A 197 27.20 35.98 26.95
CA GLN A 197 27.54 36.76 25.75
C GLN A 197 27.64 38.27 26.04
N THR A 198 26.77 38.79 26.90
CA THR A 198 26.76 40.24 27.22
C THR A 198 27.99 40.65 28.03
N VAL A 199 28.49 39.78 28.91
CA VAL A 199 29.73 40.01 29.67
C VAL A 199 30.96 39.93 28.76
N ALA A 200 30.99 38.99 27.81
CA ALA A 200 32.09 38.86 26.86
C ALA A 200 32.25 40.11 25.96
N ILE A 201 31.14 40.76 25.58
CA ILE A 201 31.15 41.96 24.73
C ILE A 201 31.60 43.22 25.50
N LYS A 202 31.37 43.30 26.82
CA LYS A 202 31.77 44.45 27.66
C LYS A 202 33.24 44.47 28.08
N THR A 203 33.99 43.41 27.79
CA THR A 203 35.38 43.23 28.24
C THR A 203 36.40 43.41 27.09
N ILE A 204 35.96 43.95 25.95
CA ILE A 204 36.75 44.31 24.77
C ILE A 204 36.71 45.84 24.64
#